data_AF-A0A1I7T3T3-F1
#
_entry.id   AF-A0A1I7T3T3-F1
#
_cell.length_a   1.000
_cell.length_b   1.000
_cell.length_c   1.000
_cell.angle_alpha   90.00
_cell.angle_beta   90.00
_cell.angle_gamma   90.00
#
_symmetry.space_group_name_H-M   'P 1'
#
loop_
_entity.id
_entity.type
_entity.pdbx_description
1 polymer ?
#
loop_
_entity_poly.entity_id
_entity_poly.type
_entity_poly.pdbx_seq_one_letter_code
_entity_poly.pdbx_strand_id
1 'polypeptide(L)'
;MIDSEAGFRDNYKKMIIVFTSVHGSYQKNPPKTVSQTLKSQGVVVVTVNTGSSSDTGSWLKNIASDNMAFAMADGNTTQELLQAMTDTNCFCPSDNIQVTVPFNNMQNIYGTCVWSPDDPAYSRDDAMGRCKSNNRGYLVNELDQQKRAFNFAYLNSISKKPVNAFYNGLISLNNAWYWDQPNGQQMKALDPNSGAPPARSACVADMKYSDGTTAWTPVSCGNSFRYICEQVACDTDNYCER
;
A
#
# COMPACT_ATOMS: atom_id res chain seq x y z
N MET A 1 -13.48 -4.53 32.95
CA MET A 1 -13.31 -4.55 31.48
C MET A 1 -14.39 -3.64 30.91
N ILE A 2 -14.23 -2.33 31.13
CA ILE A 2 -15.12 -1.28 30.63
C ILE A 2 -14.21 -0.05 30.52
N ASP A 3 -14.09 0.54 29.32
CA ASP A 3 -14.45 1.93 29.07
C ASP A 3 -14.09 2.29 27.62
N SER A 4 -15.09 2.20 26.76
CA SER A 4 -15.14 2.98 25.53
C SER A 4 -15.24 4.45 25.90
N GLU A 5 -14.10 5.14 26.05
CA GLU A 5 -14.10 6.60 26.15
C GLU A 5 -14.53 7.19 24.81
N ALA A 6 -15.79 7.62 24.76
CA ALA A 6 -16.28 8.76 23.99
C ALA A 6 -15.66 8.98 22.58
N GLY A 7 -16.05 8.15 21.61
CA GLY A 7 -15.96 8.49 20.19
C GLY A 7 -14.59 8.35 19.51
N PHE A 8 -13.57 7.83 20.20
CA PHE A 8 -12.30 7.49 19.56
C PHE A 8 -12.37 6.05 18.99
N ARG A 9 -12.17 5.91 17.68
CA ARG A 9 -12.02 4.58 17.03
C ARG A 9 -10.61 4.07 17.30
N ASP A 10 -10.42 2.79 17.62
CA ASP A 10 -9.10 2.34 18.08
C ASP A 10 -8.06 2.06 16.97
N ASN A 11 -8.42 2.12 15.68
CA ASN A 11 -7.47 1.80 14.59
C ASN A 11 -7.59 2.74 13.37
N TYR A 12 -7.41 4.05 13.58
CA TYR A 12 -7.29 5.05 12.51
C TYR A 12 -6.02 5.88 12.66
N LYS A 13 -5.57 6.49 11.56
CA LYS A 13 -4.44 7.42 11.59
C LYS A 13 -4.94 8.79 12.04
N LYS A 14 -4.29 9.32 13.09
CA LYS A 14 -4.65 10.63 13.64
C LYS A 14 -4.20 11.73 12.68
N MET A 15 -5.07 12.71 12.46
CA MET A 15 -4.80 13.89 11.65
C MET A 15 -5.18 15.16 12.43
N ILE A 16 -4.39 16.22 12.25
CA ILE A 16 -4.70 17.58 12.69
C ILE A 16 -4.75 18.48 11.46
N ILE A 17 -5.81 19.28 11.34
CA ILE A 17 -5.97 20.26 10.26
C ILE A 17 -5.93 21.66 10.87
N VAL A 18 -5.00 22.50 10.42
CA VAL A 18 -4.80 23.87 10.93
C VAL A 18 -5.16 24.88 9.86
N PHE A 19 -6.17 25.70 10.14
CA PHE A 19 -6.56 26.84 9.30
C PHE A 19 -5.97 28.13 9.87
N THR A 20 -5.24 28.90 9.07
CA THR A 20 -4.77 30.23 9.47
C THR A 20 -4.51 31.16 8.29
N SER A 21 -4.71 32.47 8.47
CA SER A 21 -4.41 33.51 7.47
C SER A 21 -3.08 34.23 7.74
N VAL A 22 -2.56 34.12 8.96
CA VAL A 22 -1.35 34.81 9.42
C VAL A 22 -0.54 33.91 10.37
N HIS A 23 0.76 34.12 10.45
CA HIS A 23 1.61 33.49 11.45
C HIS A 23 2.21 34.54 12.38
N GLY A 24 2.46 34.14 13.63
CA GLY A 24 3.06 34.99 14.65
C GLY A 24 4.48 34.55 15.01
N SER A 25 5.13 35.35 15.86
CA SER A 25 6.43 35.01 16.46
C SER A 25 6.21 34.24 17.76
N TYR A 26 6.57 32.95 17.78
CA TYR A 26 6.37 32.07 18.94
C TYR A 26 7.70 31.84 19.68
N GLN A 27 7.79 32.31 20.93
CA GLN A 27 8.98 32.15 21.77
C GLN A 27 9.04 30.82 22.52
N LYS A 28 7.88 30.21 22.83
CA LYS A 28 7.75 28.90 23.48
C LYS A 28 6.95 27.96 22.58
N ASN A 29 7.39 26.71 22.45
CA ASN A 29 6.75 25.67 21.65
C ASN A 29 6.41 26.13 20.22
N PRO A 30 7.42 26.53 19.41
CA PRO A 30 7.16 27.00 18.06
C PRO A 30 6.40 25.94 17.25
N PRO A 31 5.38 26.31 16.46
CA PRO A 31 4.50 25.35 15.76
C PRO A 31 5.25 24.31 14.91
N LYS A 32 6.37 24.69 14.32
CA LYS A 32 7.25 23.78 13.58
C LYS A 32 7.80 22.64 14.46
N THR A 33 8.24 22.95 15.68
CA THR A 33 8.77 21.92 16.60
C THR A 33 7.65 21.01 17.11
N VAL A 34 6.50 21.58 17.43
CA VAL A 34 5.32 20.80 17.84
C VAL A 34 4.88 19.87 16.71
N SER A 35 4.81 20.36 15.47
CA SER A 35 4.43 19.54 14.33
C SER A 35 5.44 18.44 14.03
N GLN A 36 6.74 18.68 14.21
CA GLN A 36 7.77 17.64 14.10
C GLN A 36 7.54 16.51 15.12
N THR A 37 7.23 16.84 16.38
CA THR A 37 6.89 15.83 17.40
C THR A 37 5.64 15.05 17.03
N LEU A 38 4.57 15.73 16.62
CA LEU A 38 3.33 15.07 16.17
C LEU A 38 3.59 14.12 14.99
N LYS A 39 4.32 14.58 13.97
CA LYS A 39 4.69 13.76 12.80
C LYS A 39 5.54 12.55 13.19
N SER A 40 6.48 12.69 14.14
CA SER A 40 7.26 11.55 14.65
C SER A 40 6.44 10.51 15.39
N GLN A 41 5.26 10.90 15.91
CA GLN A 41 4.29 9.99 16.53
C GLN A 41 3.29 9.40 15.52
N GLY A 42 3.48 9.68 14.22
CA GLY A 42 2.61 9.22 13.15
C GLY A 42 1.31 10.02 13.00
N VAL A 43 1.23 11.22 13.59
CA VAL A 43 0.11 12.14 13.37
C VAL A 43 0.35 12.94 12.10
N VAL A 44 -0.62 12.94 11.20
CA VAL A 44 -0.58 13.74 9.98
C VAL A 44 -0.98 15.19 10.31
N VAL A 45 -0.21 16.16 9.81
CA VAL A 45 -0.50 17.58 10.01
C VAL A 45 -0.80 18.22 8.67
N VAL A 46 -2.04 18.64 8.48
CA VAL A 46 -2.50 19.39 7.31
C VAL A 46 -2.56 20.86 7.67
N THR A 47 -2.10 21.73 6.78
CA THR A 47 -2.22 23.18 6.95
C THR A 47 -3.00 23.79 5.80
N VAL A 48 -3.84 24.78 6.11
CA VAL A 48 -4.65 25.51 5.14
C VAL A 48 -4.42 27.00 5.37
N ASN A 49 -3.82 27.65 4.38
CA ASN A 49 -3.72 29.11 4.35
C ASN A 49 -5.09 29.70 3.99
N THR A 50 -5.71 30.43 4.91
CA THR A 50 -6.99 31.11 4.66
C THR A 50 -6.83 32.55 4.17
N GLY A 51 -5.59 33.06 4.13
CA GLY A 51 -5.25 34.39 3.61
C GLY A 51 -4.60 34.33 2.23
N SER A 52 -4.13 35.49 1.76
CA SER A 52 -3.45 35.66 0.47
C SER A 52 -1.93 35.84 0.59
N SER A 53 -1.38 35.85 1.82
CA SER A 53 0.05 36.05 2.06
C SER A 53 0.88 34.83 1.64
N SER A 54 1.84 35.03 0.74
CA SER A 54 2.80 34.00 0.31
C SER A 54 3.81 33.63 1.40
N ASP A 55 4.11 34.56 2.30
CA ASP A 55 4.95 34.34 3.48
C ASP A 55 4.28 33.34 4.45
N THR A 56 3.00 33.55 4.75
CA THR A 56 2.21 32.59 5.54
C THR A 56 2.17 31.21 4.88
N GLY A 57 1.94 31.15 3.57
CA GLY A 57 1.94 29.87 2.83
C GLY A 57 3.29 29.14 2.92
N SER A 58 4.40 29.86 2.78
CA SER A 58 5.74 29.30 2.88
C SER A 58 6.07 28.82 4.30
N TRP A 59 5.61 29.55 5.31
CA TRP A 59 5.75 29.15 6.72
C TRP A 59 4.94 27.87 7.02
N LEU A 60 3.69 27.78 6.54
CA LEU A 60 2.83 26.62 6.74
C LEU A 60 3.37 25.34 6.09
N LYS A 61 4.02 25.44 4.92
CA LYS A 61 4.73 24.31 4.30
C LYS A 61 5.77 23.67 5.20
N ASN A 62 6.41 24.44 6.09
CA ASN A 62 7.40 23.90 7.03
C ASN A 62 6.77 23.18 8.24
N ILE A 63 5.46 23.34 8.45
CA ILE A 63 4.70 22.76 9.56
C ILE A 63 4.01 21.48 9.10
N ALA A 64 3.39 21.53 7.92
CA ALA A 64 2.63 20.44 7.34
C ALA A 64 3.44 19.15 7.17
N SER A 65 2.72 18.04 7.04
CA SER A 65 3.22 16.83 6.41
C SER A 65 3.48 17.06 4.92
N ASP A 66 4.29 16.20 4.32
CA ASP A 66 4.68 16.33 2.92
C ASP A 66 3.45 16.40 2.00
N ASN A 67 3.43 17.39 1.10
CA ASN A 67 2.33 17.68 0.17
C ASN A 67 0.97 17.99 0.82
N MET A 68 0.93 18.37 2.11
CA MET A 68 -0.31 18.67 2.84
C MET A 68 -0.41 20.13 3.33
N ALA A 69 0.12 21.04 2.51
CA ALA A 69 0.01 22.49 2.73
C ALA A 69 -0.81 23.11 1.59
N PHE A 70 -2.05 23.47 1.91
CA PHE A 70 -3.09 23.93 0.99
C PHE A 70 -3.39 25.42 1.20
N ALA A 71 -4.13 26.04 0.28
CA ALA A 71 -4.50 27.45 0.42
C ALA A 71 -5.89 27.73 -0.15
N MET A 72 -6.84 28.27 0.63
CA MET A 72 -8.21 28.53 0.13
C MET A 72 -8.29 29.36 -1.17
N ALA A 73 -7.26 30.15 -1.46
CA ALA A 73 -7.13 30.89 -2.71
C ALA A 73 -7.01 30.00 -3.97
N ASP A 74 -6.66 28.72 -3.84
CA ASP A 74 -6.64 27.72 -4.93
C ASP A 74 -8.04 27.28 -5.38
N GLY A 75 -9.07 27.51 -4.56
CA GLY A 75 -10.46 27.15 -4.86
C GLY A 75 -10.77 25.65 -4.75
N ASN A 76 -9.81 24.79 -4.40
CA ASN A 76 -9.95 23.33 -4.37
C ASN A 76 -9.73 22.71 -2.98
N THR A 77 -9.49 23.52 -1.95
CA THR A 77 -9.18 23.07 -0.58
C THR A 77 -10.12 21.97 -0.05
N THR A 78 -11.42 21.98 -0.34
CA THR A 78 -12.33 20.90 0.10
C THR A 78 -11.93 19.54 -0.49
N GLN A 79 -11.58 19.49 -1.77
CA GLN A 79 -11.14 18.26 -2.43
C GLN A 79 -9.76 17.83 -1.92
N GLU A 80 -8.86 18.78 -1.69
CA GLU A 80 -7.52 18.50 -1.15
C GLU A 80 -7.59 17.93 0.28
N LEU A 81 -8.47 18.48 1.13
CA LEU A 81 -8.70 17.95 2.47
C LEU A 81 -9.33 16.56 2.43
N LEU A 82 -10.30 16.33 1.53
CA LEU A 82 -10.89 15.01 1.35
C LEU A 82 -9.83 13.99 0.93
N GLN A 83 -9.01 14.33 -0.05
CA GLN A 83 -7.91 13.49 -0.52
C GLN A 83 -6.91 13.22 0.61
N ALA A 84 -6.48 14.24 1.36
CA ALA A 84 -5.55 14.07 2.47
C ALA A 84 -6.10 13.13 3.55
N MET A 85 -7.41 13.23 3.86
CA MET A 85 -8.07 12.34 4.83
C MET A 85 -8.14 10.89 4.33
N THR A 86 -8.42 10.69 3.04
CA THR A 86 -8.40 9.39 2.37
C THR A 86 -7.00 8.79 2.37
N ASP A 87 -5.99 9.54 1.93
CA ASP A 87 -4.59 9.08 1.88
C ASP A 87 -4.05 8.73 3.26
N THR A 88 -4.44 9.50 4.28
CA THR A 88 -4.02 9.26 5.66
C THR A 88 -4.59 7.97 6.22
N ASN A 89 -5.84 7.65 5.89
CA ASN A 89 -6.49 6.45 6.41
C ASN A 89 -6.37 5.25 5.49
N CYS A 90 -5.83 5.38 4.28
CA CYS A 90 -5.41 4.27 3.41
C CYS A 90 -4.00 3.80 3.80
N PHE A 91 -3.90 2.83 4.70
CA PHE A 91 -2.59 2.37 5.23
C PHE A 91 -2.50 0.85 5.40
N CYS A 92 -1.26 0.35 5.47
CA CYS A 92 -1.00 -1.05 5.78
C CYS A 92 -0.78 -1.32 7.28
N PRO A 93 -1.30 -2.44 7.82
CA PRO A 93 -0.94 -2.94 9.15
C PRO A 93 0.57 -3.19 9.29
N SER A 94 1.04 -3.36 10.52
CA SER A 94 2.46 -3.68 10.79
C SER A 94 2.94 -4.86 9.94
N ASP A 95 4.21 -4.81 9.54
CA ASP A 95 4.92 -5.78 8.67
C ASP A 95 4.50 -5.81 7.20
N ASN A 96 3.36 -5.22 6.84
CA ASN A 96 2.95 -5.08 5.45
C ASN A 96 3.48 -3.77 4.86
N ILE A 97 3.81 -3.77 3.58
CA ILE A 97 4.19 -2.56 2.84
C ILE A 97 3.06 -2.10 1.93
N GLN A 98 2.90 -0.79 1.80
CA GLN A 98 1.95 -0.20 0.86
C GLN A 98 2.47 -0.37 -0.57
N VAL A 99 1.58 -0.82 -1.46
CA VAL A 99 1.92 -0.91 -2.88
C VAL A 99 2.02 0.51 -3.44
N THR A 100 3.15 0.77 -4.10
CA THR A 100 3.48 2.04 -4.74
C THR A 100 3.95 1.79 -6.16
N VAL A 101 3.57 2.65 -7.10
CA VAL A 101 3.96 2.47 -8.50
C VAL A 101 4.59 3.76 -9.06
N PRO A 102 5.91 3.79 -9.33
CA PRO A 102 6.90 2.72 -9.12
C PRO A 102 7.19 2.44 -7.63
N PHE A 103 7.91 1.34 -7.36
CA PHE A 103 8.31 0.95 -6.00
C PHE A 103 8.98 2.10 -5.24
N ASN A 104 8.55 2.31 -3.99
CA ASN A 104 8.94 3.40 -3.09
C ASN A 104 8.54 4.81 -3.55
N ASN A 105 7.65 4.95 -4.54
CA ASN A 105 7.04 6.25 -4.85
C ASN A 105 5.78 6.47 -4.00
N MET A 106 5.97 7.11 -2.84
CA MET A 106 4.89 7.43 -1.89
C MET A 106 3.84 8.42 -2.43
N GLN A 107 4.03 9.01 -3.62
CA GLN A 107 3.01 9.83 -4.27
C GLN A 107 1.96 8.99 -5.05
N ASN A 108 2.27 7.74 -5.37
CA ASN A 108 1.43 6.85 -6.15
C ASN A 108 1.08 5.60 -5.33
N ILE A 109 0.35 5.81 -4.22
CA ILE A 109 -0.10 4.75 -3.33
C ILE A 109 -1.34 4.05 -3.89
N TYR A 110 -1.39 2.73 -3.75
CA TYR A 110 -2.52 1.90 -4.12
C TYR A 110 -3.20 1.39 -2.86
N GLY A 111 -4.51 1.16 -2.89
CA GLY A 111 -5.31 0.60 -1.78
C GLY A 111 -5.04 -0.87 -1.44
N THR A 112 -3.80 -1.34 -1.63
CA THR A 112 -3.38 -2.73 -1.40
C THR A 112 -2.05 -2.76 -0.66
N CYS A 113 -1.93 -3.75 0.20
CA CYS A 113 -0.76 -4.04 1.02
C CYS A 113 -0.16 -5.36 0.61
N VAL A 114 1.17 -5.47 0.66
CA VAL A 114 1.85 -6.74 0.43
C VAL A 114 2.79 -7.11 1.55
N TRP A 115 3.01 -8.41 1.70
CA TRP A 115 3.97 -8.99 2.62
C TRP A 115 4.59 -10.25 2.02
N SER A 116 5.87 -10.47 2.31
CA SER A 116 6.57 -11.72 2.01
C SER A 116 7.51 -12.03 3.18
N PRO A 117 7.68 -13.30 3.57
CA PRO A 117 8.70 -13.67 4.55
C PRO A 117 10.11 -13.48 3.95
N ASP A 118 11.14 -13.31 4.79
CA ASP A 118 12.48 -12.90 4.33
C ASP A 118 13.27 -13.95 3.54
N ASP A 119 13.17 -15.24 3.85
CA ASP A 119 14.00 -16.27 3.20
C ASP A 119 13.34 -17.64 2.89
N PRO A 120 12.16 -18.05 3.41
CA PRO A 120 11.64 -19.36 3.06
C PRO A 120 10.96 -19.36 1.69
N ALA A 121 11.21 -20.42 0.93
CA ALA A 121 10.48 -20.80 -0.27
C ALA A 121 9.55 -21.97 0.09
N TYR A 122 8.33 -21.97 -0.46
CA TYR A 122 7.31 -22.96 -0.16
C TYR A 122 6.68 -23.50 -1.44
N SER A 123 6.00 -24.65 -1.32
CA SER A 123 5.05 -25.10 -2.34
C SER A 123 3.95 -24.06 -2.54
N ARG A 124 3.24 -24.13 -3.67
CA ARG A 124 2.16 -23.17 -3.95
C ARG A 124 1.07 -23.22 -2.89
N ASP A 125 0.64 -24.42 -2.51
CA ASP A 125 -0.50 -24.59 -1.60
C ASP A 125 -0.16 -24.10 -0.19
N ASP A 126 1.08 -24.34 0.28
CA ASP A 126 1.58 -23.80 1.54
C ASP A 126 1.67 -22.27 1.51
N ALA A 127 2.16 -21.69 0.40
CA ALA A 127 2.23 -20.25 0.22
C ALA A 127 0.84 -19.60 0.24
N MET A 128 -0.12 -20.19 -0.50
CA MET A 128 -1.51 -19.76 -0.50
C MET A 128 -2.15 -19.86 0.89
N GLY A 129 -1.96 -21.00 1.58
CA GLY A 129 -2.48 -21.22 2.93
C GLY A 129 -1.94 -20.19 3.93
N ARG A 130 -0.67 -19.80 3.82
CA ARG A 130 -0.08 -18.74 4.64
C ARG A 130 -0.69 -17.37 4.36
N CYS A 131 -0.84 -17.00 3.09
CA CYS A 131 -1.47 -15.72 2.75
C CYS A 131 -2.92 -15.63 3.23
N LYS A 132 -3.65 -16.75 3.22
CA LYS A 132 -5.06 -16.80 3.62
C LYS A 132 -5.27 -16.97 5.13
N SER A 133 -4.21 -17.09 5.93
CA SER A 133 -4.32 -17.36 7.37
C SER A 133 -5.06 -16.28 8.17
N ASN A 134 -5.08 -15.04 7.69
CA ASN A 134 -5.83 -13.93 8.31
C ASN A 134 -7.18 -13.64 7.63
N ASN A 135 -7.67 -14.53 6.76
CA ASN A 135 -8.89 -14.43 5.94
C ASN A 135 -8.98 -13.22 4.96
N ARG A 136 -8.06 -12.27 5.02
CA ARG A 136 -8.03 -11.07 4.16
C ARG A 136 -6.97 -11.13 3.08
N GLY A 137 -5.95 -11.98 3.28
CA GLY A 137 -4.85 -12.15 2.35
C GLY A 137 -5.07 -13.23 1.31
N TYR A 138 -4.31 -13.12 0.23
CA TYR A 138 -4.28 -14.04 -0.91
C TYR A 138 -2.91 -13.91 -1.60
N LEU A 139 -2.57 -14.80 -2.53
CA LEU A 139 -1.33 -14.65 -3.31
C LEU A 139 -1.44 -13.46 -4.26
N VAL A 140 -0.37 -12.66 -4.38
CA VAL A 140 -0.39 -11.37 -5.08
C VAL A 140 -0.94 -11.43 -6.50
N ASN A 141 -1.78 -10.46 -6.85
CA ASN A 141 -2.32 -10.32 -8.19
C ASN A 141 -1.54 -9.28 -9.00
N GLU A 142 -1.44 -9.52 -10.30
CA GLU A 142 -0.71 -8.65 -11.23
C GLU A 142 -1.61 -8.18 -12.35
N LEU A 143 -2.43 -7.18 -12.04
CA LEU A 143 -3.42 -6.65 -12.98
C LEU A 143 -2.79 -5.79 -14.09
N ASP A 144 -1.52 -5.41 -13.94
CA ASP A 144 -0.73 -4.69 -14.93
C ASP A 144 0.77 -5.00 -14.80
N GLN A 145 1.55 -4.56 -15.80
CA GLN A 145 3.00 -4.76 -15.85
C GLN A 145 3.77 -3.97 -14.76
N GLN A 146 3.24 -2.84 -14.30
CA GLN A 146 3.90 -2.01 -13.31
C GLN A 146 3.84 -2.66 -11.93
N LYS A 147 2.72 -3.31 -11.59
CA LYS A 147 2.56 -4.15 -10.39
C LYS A 147 3.54 -5.31 -10.38
N ARG A 148 3.76 -5.98 -11.52
CA ARG A 148 4.79 -7.02 -11.65
C ARG A 148 6.19 -6.49 -11.37
N ALA A 149 6.53 -5.33 -11.94
CA ALA A 149 7.81 -4.68 -11.68
C ALA A 149 7.99 -4.32 -10.20
N PHE A 150 6.92 -3.81 -9.55
CA PHE A 150 6.89 -3.57 -8.11
C PHE A 150 7.16 -4.86 -7.31
N ASN A 151 6.51 -5.97 -7.64
CA ASN A 151 6.67 -7.25 -6.93
C ASN A 151 8.13 -7.74 -6.93
N PHE A 152 8.79 -7.71 -8.09
CA PHE A 152 10.22 -8.04 -8.18
C PHE A 152 11.09 -7.08 -7.38
N ALA A 153 10.84 -5.77 -7.47
CA ALA A 153 11.60 -4.76 -6.73
C ALA A 153 11.46 -4.96 -5.21
N TYR A 154 10.23 -5.17 -4.73
CA TYR A 154 9.94 -5.45 -3.34
C TYR A 154 10.66 -6.70 -2.84
N LEU A 155 10.48 -7.85 -3.50
CA LEU A 155 11.13 -9.09 -3.07
C LEU A 155 12.65 -8.97 -3.03
N ASN A 156 13.26 -8.31 -4.03
CA ASN A 156 14.70 -8.11 -4.06
C ASN A 156 15.19 -7.12 -2.98
N SER A 157 14.34 -6.19 -2.52
CA SER A 157 14.69 -5.26 -1.44
C SER A 157 14.77 -5.93 -0.06
N ILE A 158 14.01 -7.00 0.15
CA ILE A 158 13.96 -7.73 1.44
C ILE A 158 14.79 -9.03 1.43
N SER A 159 15.20 -9.51 0.26
CA SER A 159 15.91 -10.79 0.12
C SER A 159 17.42 -10.60 0.15
N LYS A 160 18.14 -11.51 0.82
CA LYS A 160 19.62 -11.49 0.88
C LYS A 160 20.29 -11.88 -0.44
N LYS A 161 19.54 -12.53 -1.32
CA LYS A 161 19.99 -12.99 -2.64
C LYS A 161 19.01 -12.52 -3.71
N PRO A 162 19.48 -12.28 -4.95
CA PRO A 162 18.60 -11.93 -6.05
C PRO A 162 17.48 -12.96 -6.23
N VAL A 163 16.23 -12.47 -6.26
CA VAL A 163 15.04 -13.28 -6.52
C VAL A 163 14.65 -13.09 -7.98
N ASN A 164 14.79 -14.18 -8.75
CA ASN A 164 14.41 -14.24 -10.16
C ASN A 164 13.12 -15.03 -10.38
N ALA A 165 12.54 -15.63 -9.35
CA ALA A 165 11.26 -16.31 -9.46
C ALA A 165 10.48 -16.32 -8.13
N PHE A 166 9.16 -16.17 -8.23
CA PHE A 166 8.24 -16.26 -7.08
C PHE A 166 6.84 -16.69 -7.53
N TYR A 167 6.05 -17.26 -6.62
CA TYR A 167 4.64 -17.56 -6.83
C TYR A 167 3.79 -16.29 -6.77
N ASN A 168 2.96 -16.09 -7.79
CA ASN A 168 1.88 -15.10 -7.82
C ASN A 168 0.51 -15.78 -7.63
N GLY A 169 -0.58 -15.02 -7.67
CA GLY A 169 -1.95 -15.50 -7.50
C GLY A 169 -2.54 -16.25 -8.69
N LEU A 170 -1.88 -16.30 -9.85
CA LEU A 170 -2.47 -16.84 -11.07
C LEU A 170 -2.60 -18.37 -11.00
N ILE A 171 -3.79 -18.89 -11.31
CA ILE A 171 -4.09 -20.32 -11.34
C ILE A 171 -5.01 -20.66 -12.51
N SER A 172 -4.80 -21.84 -13.09
CA SER A 172 -5.69 -22.38 -14.12
C SER A 172 -6.74 -23.31 -13.49
N LEU A 173 -8.01 -23.00 -13.69
CA LEU A 173 -9.16 -23.85 -13.34
C LEU A 173 -10.02 -24.07 -14.59
N ASN A 174 -10.30 -25.33 -14.92
CA ASN A 174 -11.14 -25.69 -16.08
C ASN A 174 -10.70 -25.01 -17.40
N ASN A 175 -9.40 -24.93 -17.64
CA ASN A 175 -8.78 -24.27 -18.81
C ASN A 175 -9.03 -22.75 -18.91
N ALA A 176 -9.40 -22.10 -17.81
CA ALA A 176 -9.46 -20.65 -17.68
C ALA A 176 -8.54 -20.17 -16.56
N TRP A 177 -8.04 -18.95 -16.70
CA TRP A 177 -7.06 -18.36 -15.78
C TRP A 177 -7.74 -17.38 -14.83
N TYR A 178 -7.41 -17.53 -13.54
CA TYR A 178 -7.96 -16.72 -12.48
C TYR A 178 -6.87 -16.26 -11.52
N TRP A 179 -7.11 -15.09 -10.95
CA TRP A 179 -6.37 -14.53 -9.85
C TRP A 179 -6.95 -15.02 -8.53
N ASP A 180 -6.07 -15.41 -7.62
CA ASP A 180 -6.42 -15.76 -6.25
C ASP A 180 -7.11 -14.58 -5.55
N GLN A 181 -7.98 -14.91 -4.59
CA GLN A 181 -8.79 -13.97 -3.84
C GLN A 181 -8.91 -14.42 -2.37
N PRO A 182 -9.30 -13.52 -1.45
CA PRO A 182 -9.57 -13.87 -0.06
C PRO A 182 -10.54 -15.05 0.08
N ASN A 183 -10.52 -15.70 1.25
CA ASN A 183 -11.43 -16.80 1.55
C ASN A 183 -12.91 -16.37 1.37
N GLY A 184 -13.68 -17.18 0.66
CA GLY A 184 -15.10 -16.94 0.40
C GLY A 184 -15.40 -15.92 -0.71
N GLN A 185 -14.38 -15.28 -1.30
CA GLN A 185 -14.57 -14.42 -2.47
C GLN A 185 -14.46 -15.21 -3.77
N GLN A 186 -15.23 -14.79 -4.78
CA GLN A 186 -15.14 -15.36 -6.12
C GLN A 186 -13.79 -14.99 -6.75
N MET A 187 -13.10 -15.98 -7.32
CA MET A 187 -11.85 -15.72 -8.04
C MET A 187 -12.05 -14.75 -9.20
N LYS A 188 -11.07 -13.88 -9.41
CA LYS A 188 -11.14 -12.85 -10.46
C LYS A 188 -10.58 -13.41 -11.77
N ALA A 189 -11.36 -13.38 -12.84
CA ALA A 189 -10.88 -13.81 -14.15
C ALA A 189 -9.69 -12.95 -14.63
N LEU A 190 -8.74 -13.57 -15.32
CA LEU A 190 -7.63 -12.85 -15.93
C LEU A 190 -8.14 -11.88 -17.01
N ASP A 191 -7.78 -10.61 -16.88
CA ASP A 191 -7.95 -9.63 -17.96
C ASP A 191 -6.81 -9.83 -18.99
N PRO A 192 -7.13 -10.03 -20.29
CA PRO A 192 -6.12 -10.14 -21.34
C PRO A 192 -5.15 -8.96 -21.43
N ASN A 193 -5.54 -7.77 -20.94
CA ASN A 193 -4.68 -6.58 -20.92
C ASN A 193 -3.61 -6.63 -19.82
N SER A 194 -3.77 -7.50 -18.81
CA SER A 194 -2.78 -7.67 -17.73
C SER A 194 -1.53 -8.45 -18.18
N GLY A 195 -1.65 -9.26 -19.22
CA GLY A 195 -0.56 -10.07 -19.77
C GLY A 195 -1.03 -11.39 -20.38
N ALA A 196 -0.09 -12.10 -20.99
CA ALA A 196 -0.36 -13.40 -21.60
C ALA A 196 -0.18 -14.54 -20.57
N PRO A 197 -1.22 -15.36 -20.31
CA PRO A 197 -1.08 -16.52 -19.43
C PRO A 197 -0.23 -17.63 -20.07
N PRO A 198 0.26 -18.59 -19.27
CA PRO A 198 0.91 -19.78 -19.80
C PRO A 198 0.05 -20.54 -20.82
N ALA A 199 0.69 -21.15 -21.81
CA ALA A 199 0.02 -21.96 -22.84
C ALA A 199 -0.61 -23.27 -22.30
N ARG A 200 -0.23 -23.71 -21.09
CA ARG A 200 -0.72 -24.95 -20.47
C ARG A 200 -1.18 -24.69 -19.04
N SER A 201 -2.22 -25.39 -18.64
CA SER A 201 -2.76 -25.40 -17.28
C SER A 201 -1.72 -25.91 -16.28
N ALA A 202 -1.32 -25.06 -15.34
CA ALA A 202 -0.34 -25.36 -14.29
C ALA A 202 -0.44 -24.33 -13.16
N CYS A 203 0.35 -24.53 -12.11
CA CYS A 203 0.71 -23.45 -11.20
C CYS A 203 1.62 -22.45 -11.89
N VAL A 204 1.59 -21.19 -11.45
CA VAL A 204 2.31 -20.10 -12.12
C VAL A 204 3.29 -19.45 -11.17
N ALA A 205 4.52 -19.29 -11.64
CA ALA A 205 5.50 -18.41 -11.03
C ALA A 205 5.81 -17.27 -12.00
N ASP A 206 6.00 -16.08 -11.47
CA ASP A 206 6.74 -15.04 -12.18
C ASP A 206 8.18 -15.49 -12.31
N MET A 207 8.75 -15.42 -13.52
CA MET A 207 10.15 -15.73 -13.76
C MET A 207 10.80 -14.62 -14.58
N LYS A 208 11.96 -14.18 -14.10
CA LYS A 208 12.89 -13.31 -14.83
C LYS A 208 13.95 -14.17 -15.52
N TYR A 209 14.00 -14.08 -16.84
CA TYR A 209 14.93 -14.83 -17.68
C TYR A 209 16.25 -14.09 -17.86
N SER A 210 17.27 -14.80 -18.32
CA SER A 210 18.62 -14.26 -18.52
C SER A 210 18.70 -13.17 -19.59
N ASP A 211 17.75 -13.14 -20.51
CA ASP A 211 17.58 -12.08 -21.51
C ASP A 211 16.93 -10.80 -20.95
N GLY A 212 16.61 -10.79 -19.65
CA GLY A 212 15.98 -9.68 -18.95
C GLY A 212 14.46 -9.65 -19.05
N THR A 213 13.85 -10.54 -19.84
CA THR A 213 12.39 -10.63 -19.94
C THR A 213 11.77 -11.23 -18.67
N THR A 214 10.48 -10.96 -18.47
CA THR A 214 9.72 -11.51 -17.35
C THR A 214 8.39 -12.04 -17.84
N ALA A 215 8.04 -13.27 -17.46
CA ALA A 215 6.79 -13.89 -17.85
C ALA A 215 6.20 -14.78 -16.75
N TRP A 216 4.88 -14.94 -16.82
CA TRP A 216 4.15 -15.96 -16.10
C TRP A 216 4.49 -17.33 -16.66
N THR A 217 5.16 -18.15 -15.85
CA THR A 217 5.75 -19.41 -16.29
C THR A 217 5.04 -20.59 -15.64
N PRO A 218 4.62 -21.61 -16.41
CA PRO A 218 3.95 -22.78 -15.87
C PRO A 218 4.96 -23.69 -15.15
N VAL A 219 4.76 -23.90 -13.85
CA VAL A 219 5.61 -24.69 -12.97
C VAL A 219 4.84 -25.81 -12.29
N SER A 220 5.55 -26.80 -11.75
CA SER A 220 4.95 -27.80 -10.86
C SER A 220 4.56 -27.13 -9.53
N CYS A 221 3.35 -27.37 -9.04
CA CYS A 221 2.84 -26.79 -7.81
C CYS A 221 3.65 -27.20 -6.56
N GLY A 222 4.31 -28.35 -6.63
CA GLY A 222 5.20 -28.85 -5.58
C GLY A 222 6.59 -28.21 -5.58
N ASN A 223 6.92 -27.37 -6.58
CA ASN A 223 8.17 -26.61 -6.56
C ASN A 223 8.14 -25.59 -5.41
N SER A 224 9.29 -25.35 -4.80
CA SER A 224 9.42 -24.32 -3.78
C SER A 224 9.87 -23.00 -4.39
N PHE A 225 9.06 -21.96 -4.26
CA PHE A 225 9.42 -20.59 -4.62
C PHE A 225 9.16 -19.62 -3.49
N ARG A 226 9.78 -18.44 -3.59
CA ARG A 226 9.37 -17.25 -2.84
C ARG A 226 7.91 -16.92 -3.22
N TYR A 227 7.21 -16.13 -2.43
CA TYR A 227 5.83 -15.76 -2.71
C TYR A 227 5.52 -14.42 -2.06
N ILE A 228 4.49 -13.74 -2.55
CA ILE A 228 4.02 -12.47 -1.99
C ILE A 228 2.55 -12.65 -1.66
N CYS A 229 2.19 -12.30 -0.44
CA CYS A 229 0.80 -12.15 -0.02
C CYS A 229 0.34 -10.73 -0.27
N GLU A 230 -0.90 -10.58 -0.68
CA GLU A 230 -1.57 -9.31 -0.89
C GLU A 230 -2.87 -9.27 -0.08
N GLN A 231 -3.22 -8.09 0.42
CA GLN A 231 -4.49 -7.80 1.06
C GLN A 231 -4.92 -6.36 0.78
N VAL A 232 -6.21 -6.06 0.94
CA VAL A 232 -6.72 -4.68 0.83
C VAL A 232 -6.15 -3.84 1.97
N ALA A 233 -5.77 -2.60 1.68
CA ALA A 233 -5.32 -1.66 2.70
C ALA A 233 -6.43 -1.39 3.72
N CYS A 234 -6.02 -0.98 4.91
CA CYS A 234 -6.97 -0.45 5.88
C CYS A 234 -7.45 0.89 5.39
N ASP A 235 -8.75 1.13 5.48
CA ASP A 235 -9.38 2.44 5.25
C ASP A 235 -10.70 2.52 6.04
N THR A 236 -11.52 3.51 5.74
CA THR A 236 -12.82 3.72 6.39
C THR A 236 -13.84 2.63 6.08
N ASP A 237 -13.69 1.92 4.97
CA ASP A 237 -14.57 0.85 4.48
C ASP A 237 -13.99 -0.55 4.80
N ASN A 238 -12.67 -0.65 4.94
CA ASN A 238 -11.87 -1.86 5.14
C ASN A 238 -11.13 -1.84 6.50
N TYR A 239 -11.85 -1.55 7.58
CA TYR A 239 -11.27 -1.42 8.92
C TYR A 239 -10.38 -2.60 9.31
N CYS A 240 -9.20 -2.33 9.86
CA CYS A 240 -8.26 -3.36 10.33
C CYS A 240 -8.14 -3.29 11.85
N GLU A 241 -8.43 -4.40 12.51
CA GLU A 241 -8.06 -4.60 13.91
C GLU A 241 -6.56 -4.97 13.96
N ARG A 242 -5.81 -4.35 14.87
CA ARG A 242 -4.39 -4.68 15.09
C ARG A 242 -4.21 -6.01 15.78
#